data_AF-A0A0L0HUT9-F1
#
_entry.id   AF-A0A0L0HUT9-F1
#
_cell.length_a   1.000
_cell.length_b   1.000
_cell.length_c   1.000
_cell.angle_alpha   90.00
_cell.angle_beta   90.00
_cell.angle_gamma   90.00
#
_symmetry.space_group_name_H-M   'P 1'
#
loop_
_entity.id
_entity.type
_entity.pdbx_description
1 polymer ?
#
loop_
_entity_poly.entity_id
_entity_poly.type
_entity_poly.pdbx_seq_one_letter_code
_entity_poly.pdbx_strand_id
1 'polypeptide(L)'
;MPLHPSTPSLAQFLTRQKALGLYRSILRLTRHLDPENKKFIRDWARSDFERYRYEVDSEKISMLISQGVVQLRTLERSVSLSKVGVS
;
A
#
# COMPACT_ATOMS: atom_id res chain seq x y z
N MET A 1 4.90 36.53 -4.51
CA MET A 1 3.52 35.99 -4.50
C MET A 1 3.50 34.85 -3.49
N PRO A 2 2.74 34.90 -2.38
CA PRO A 2 2.72 33.82 -1.42
C PRO A 2 2.00 32.62 -2.02
N LEU A 3 2.60 31.43 -1.90
CA LEU A 3 2.00 30.17 -2.30
C LEU A 3 0.75 29.94 -1.46
N HIS A 4 -0.40 29.74 -2.10
CA HIS A 4 -1.66 29.40 -1.44
C HIS A 4 -1.48 28.10 -0.62
N PRO A 5 -2.01 28.00 0.61
CA PRO A 5 -1.83 26.84 1.49
C PRO A 5 -2.53 25.55 1.00
N SER A 6 -3.08 25.55 -0.21
CA SER A 6 -3.85 24.44 -0.78
C SER A 6 -3.09 23.61 -1.82
N THR A 7 -1.88 24.03 -2.19
CA THR A 7 -1.06 23.28 -3.15
C THR A 7 -0.12 22.32 -2.40
N PRO A 8 -0.32 20.99 -2.49
CA PRO A 8 0.62 20.05 -1.87
C PRO A 8 2.02 20.28 -2.43
N SER A 9 3.04 20.23 -1.58
CA SER A 9 4.41 20.32 -2.04
C SER A 9 4.73 19.17 -3.00
N LEU A 10 5.70 19.35 -3.90
CA LEU A 10 6.14 18.29 -4.81
C LEU A 10 6.47 16.99 -4.06
N ALA A 11 7.08 17.12 -2.87
CA ALA A 11 7.35 15.99 -2.00
C ALA A 11 6.05 15.27 -1.58
N GLN A 12 5.06 15.99 -1.07
CA GLN A 12 3.76 15.41 -0.68
C GLN A 12 3.05 14.73 -1.86
N PHE A 13 3.15 15.30 -3.06
CA PHE A 13 2.58 14.70 -4.27
C PHE A 13 3.26 13.36 -4.61
N LEU A 14 4.59 13.32 -4.62
CA LEU A 14 5.35 12.10 -4.89
C LEU A 14 5.07 11.02 -3.84
N THR A 15 4.94 11.39 -2.58
CA THR A 15 4.62 10.45 -1.49
C THR A 15 3.22 9.86 -1.67
N ARG A 16 2.22 10.67 -2.05
CA ARG A 16 0.87 10.17 -2.40
C ARG A 16 0.91 9.22 -3.59
N GLN A 17 1.70 9.51 -4.62
CA GLN A 17 1.85 8.60 -5.76
C GLN A 17 2.46 7.26 -5.34
N LYS A 18 3.49 7.25 -4.49
CA LYS A 18 4.09 6.03 -3.95
C LYS A 18 3.09 5.20 -3.14
N ALA A 19 2.33 5.84 -2.25
CA ALA A 19 1.28 5.18 -1.47
C ALA A 19 0.21 4.55 -2.38
N LEU A 20 -0.31 5.29 -3.36
CA LEU A 20 -1.28 4.76 -4.32
C LEU A 20 -0.70 3.64 -5.19
N GLY A 21 0.59 3.72 -5.54
CA GLY A 21 1.30 2.66 -6.24
C GLY A 21 1.33 1.37 -5.43
N LEU A 22 1.70 1.47 -4.15
CA LEU A 22 1.70 0.35 -3.22
C LEU A 22 0.30 -0.28 -3.07
N TYR A 23 -0.73 0.54 -2.88
CA TYR A 23 -2.12 0.06 -2.78
C TYR A 23 -2.54 -0.74 -4.01
N ARG A 24 -2.24 -0.22 -5.22
CA ARG A 24 -2.57 -0.92 -6.47
C ARG A 24 -1.80 -2.24 -6.61
N SER A 25 -0.56 -2.32 -6.15
CA SER A 25 0.21 -3.56 -6.17
C SER A 25 -0.39 -4.62 -5.25
N ILE A 26 -0.81 -4.24 -4.04
CA ILE A 26 -1.54 -5.15 -3.13
C ILE A 26 -2.81 -5.68 -3.81
N LEU A 27 -3.61 -4.79 -4.41
CA LEU A 27 -4.84 -5.20 -5.11
C LEU A 27 -4.56 -6.15 -6.29
N ARG A 28 -3.47 -5.94 -7.03
CA ARG A 28 -3.06 -6.84 -8.12
C ARG A 28 -2.70 -8.22 -7.59
N LEU A 29 -1.97 -8.32 -6.48
CA LEU A 29 -1.64 -9.59 -5.85
C LEU A 29 -2.91 -10.37 -5.47
N THR A 30 -3.92 -9.69 -4.92
CA THR A 30 -5.20 -10.34 -4.57
C THR A 30 -5.98 -10.90 -5.76
N ARG A 31 -5.62 -10.56 -7.01
CA ARG A 31 -6.32 -11.06 -8.20
C ARG A 31 -6.11 -12.56 -8.40
N HIS A 32 -5.03 -13.12 -7.88
CA HIS A 32 -4.67 -14.54 -8.01
C HIS A 32 -4.98 -15.38 -6.77
N LEU A 33 -5.77 -14.84 -5.83
CA LEU A 33 -6.13 -15.51 -4.58
C LEU A 33 -7.59 -15.94 -4.59
N ASP A 34 -7.90 -16.93 -3.76
CA ASP A 34 -9.27 -17.38 -3.52
C ASP A 34 -10.16 -16.23 -3.01
N PRO A 35 -11.48 -16.28 -3.24
CA PRO A 35 -12.41 -15.19 -2.91
C PRO A 35 -12.32 -14.73 -1.44
N GLU A 36 -12.12 -15.66 -0.51
CA GLU A 36 -11.99 -15.39 0.93
C GLU A 36 -10.70 -14.61 1.25
N ASN A 37 -9.56 -15.13 0.83
CA ASN A 37 -8.24 -14.50 0.99
C ASN A 37 -8.19 -13.13 0.30
N LYS A 38 -8.78 -13.03 -0.90
CA LYS A 38 -8.91 -11.79 -1.65
C LYS A 38 -9.69 -10.73 -0.88
N LYS A 39 -10.84 -11.09 -0.28
CA LYS A 39 -11.65 -10.15 0.52
C LYS A 39 -10.88 -9.71 1.75
N PHE A 40 -10.30 -10.65 2.48
CA PHE A 40 -9.52 -10.37 3.69
C PHE A 40 -8.39 -9.37 3.45
N ILE A 41 -7.53 -9.63 2.45
CA ILE A 41 -6.38 -8.76 2.16
C ILE A 41 -6.81 -7.37 1.68
N ARG A 42 -7.91 -7.27 0.92
CA ARG A 42 -8.45 -5.97 0.48
C ARG A 42 -9.00 -5.16 1.64
N ASP A 43 -9.75 -5.79 2.54
CA ASP A 43 -10.35 -5.13 3.69
C ASP A 43 -9.24 -4.66 4.65
N TRP A 44 -8.25 -5.52 4.90
CA TRP A 44 -7.05 -5.17 5.67
C TRP A 44 -6.30 -3.99 5.03
N ALA A 45 -5.97 -4.07 3.74
CA ALA A 45 -5.25 -3.00 3.04
C ALA A 45 -6.04 -1.70 3.03
N ARG A 46 -7.36 -1.75 2.86
CA ARG A 46 -8.19 -0.54 2.93
C ARG A 46 -8.17 0.08 4.32
N SER A 47 -8.31 -0.74 5.36
CA SER A 47 -8.28 -0.27 6.75
C SER A 47 -6.94 0.38 7.10
N ASP A 48 -5.83 -0.22 6.70
CA ASP A 48 -4.49 0.31 6.96
C ASP A 48 -4.27 1.68 6.27
N PHE A 49 -4.66 1.81 5.01
CA PHE A 49 -4.54 3.07 4.27
C PHE A 49 -5.49 4.15 4.80
N GLU A 50 -6.71 3.79 5.22
CA GLU A 50 -7.65 4.74 5.83
C GLU A 50 -7.17 5.23 7.19
N ARG A 51 -6.51 4.37 7.98
CA ARG A 51 -5.93 4.74 9.29
C ARG A 51 -4.93 5.90 9.19
N TYR A 52 -4.18 5.98 8.10
CA TYR A 52 -3.16 7.01 7.86
C TYR A 52 -3.57 8.04 6.79
N ARG A 53 -4.85 8.12 6.43
CA ARG A 53 -5.37 9.01 5.37
C ARG A 53 -5.01 10.48 5.59
N TYR A 54 -5.02 10.93 6.84
CA TYR A 54 -4.78 12.32 7.24
C TYR A 54 -3.37 12.54 7.81
N GLU A 55 -2.47 11.56 7.67
CA GLU A 55 -1.10 11.72 8.09
C GLU A 55 -0.40 12.80 7.25
N VAL A 56 0.25 13.74 7.94
CA VAL A 56 0.96 14.88 7.30
C VAL A 56 2.46 14.84 7.55
N ASP A 57 2.91 14.02 8.51
CA ASP A 57 4.32 13.82 8.81
C ASP A 57 5.00 13.02 7.69
N SER A 58 5.87 13.71 6.94
CA SER A 58 6.60 13.12 5.81
C SER A 58 7.51 11.96 6.21
N GLU A 59 8.13 12.00 7.39
CA GLU A 59 9.03 10.94 7.85
C GLU A 59 8.23 9.69 8.16
N LYS A 60 7.13 9.85 8.90
CA LYS A 60 6.20 8.77 9.22
C LYS A 60 5.58 8.15 7.97
N ILE A 61 5.16 8.95 6.98
CA ILE A 61 4.60 8.42 5.72
C ILE A 61 5.68 7.63 4.96
N SER A 62 6.92 8.12 4.90
CA SER A 62 8.02 7.40 4.25
C SER A 62 8.30 6.06 4.91
N MET A 63 8.28 6.03 6.25
CA MET A 63 8.40 4.81 7.03
C MET A 63 7.25 3.84 6.73
N LEU A 64 6.00 4.31 6.75
CA LEU A 64 4.80 3.50 6.44
C LEU A 64 4.86 2.90 5.04
N ILE A 65 5.27 3.67 4.04
CA ILE A 65 5.46 3.17 2.67
C ILE A 65 6.53 2.07 2.65
N SER A 66 7.65 2.28 3.33
CA SER A 66 8.75 1.31 3.39
C SER A 66 8.30 0.00 4.06
N GLN A 67 7.58 0.09 5.17
CA GLN A 67 7.00 -1.06 5.86
C GLN A 67 5.99 -1.80 4.97
N GLY A 68 5.08 -1.07 4.31
CA GLY A 68 4.10 -1.67 3.42
C GLY A 68 4.73 -2.36 2.19
N VAL A 69 5.83 -1.84 1.65
CA VAL A 69 6.60 -2.51 0.58
C VAL A 69 7.21 -3.83 1.09
N VAL A 70 7.74 -3.87 2.31
CA VAL A 70 8.26 -5.11 2.91
C VAL A 70 7.13 -6.11 3.12
N GLN A 71 6.00 -5.69 3.67
CA GLN A 71 4.82 -6.54 3.87
C GLN A 71 4.31 -7.11 2.55
N LEU A 72 4.23 -6.31 1.48
CA LEU A 72 3.85 -6.78 0.15
C LEU A 72 4.81 -7.86 -0.36
N ARG A 73 6.12 -7.67 -0.24
CA ARG A 73 7.11 -8.69 -0.66
C ARG A 73 6.96 -9.99 0.12
N THR A 74 6.69 -9.91 1.41
CA THR A 74 6.41 -11.09 2.25
C THR A 74 5.14 -11.79 1.77
N LEU A 75 4.08 -11.03 1.50
CA LEU A 75 2.81 -11.56 0.99
C LEU A 75 3.00 -12.22 -0.39
N GLU A 76 3.76 -11.61 -1.30
CA GLU A 76 4.10 -12.18 -2.61
C GLU A 76 4.84 -13.52 -2.47
N ARG A 77 5.81 -13.62 -1.55
CA ARG A 77 6.53 -14.86 -1.28
C ARG A 77 5.61 -15.93 -0.73
N SER A 78 4.78 -15.62 0.26
CA SER A 78 3.82 -16.57 0.83
C SER A 78 2.87 -17.11 -0.25
N VAL A 79 2.31 -16.22 -1.07
CA VAL A 79 1.43 -16.60 -2.18
C VAL A 79 2.16 -17.43 -3.23
N SER A 80 3.41 -17.08 -3.57
CA SER A 80 4.22 -17.86 -4.52
C SER A 80 4.55 -19.25 -3.97
N LEU A 81 4.87 -19.37 -2.69
CA LEU A 81 5.16 -20.65 -2.04
C LEU A 81 3.92 -21.55 -2.00
N SER A 82 2.74 -20.99 -1.70
CA SER A 82 1.48 -21.72 -1.74
C SER A 82 1.14 -22.26 -3.13
N LYS A 83 1.54 -21.55 -4.20
CA LYS A 83 1.37 -22.03 -5.59
C LYS A 83 2.33 -23.15 -5.97
N VAL A 84 3.53 -23.20 -5.38
CA VAL A 84 4.57 -24.20 -5.71
C VAL A 84 4.36 -25.52 -4.96
N GLY A 85 3.73 -25.49 -3.78
CA GLY A 85 3.45 -26.69 -2.98
C GLY A 85 2.24 -27.52 -3.42
N VAL A 86 1.52 -27.10 -4.47
CA VAL A 86 0.37 -27.82 -5.03
C VAL A 86 0.64 -28.06 -6.52
N SER A 87 1.51 -29.01 -6.81
CA SER A 87 1.71 -29.59 -8.15
C SER A 87 2.10 -31.05 -8.02
#